data_AF-A0A6C0H3S1-F1
#
_entry.id   AF-A0A6C0H3S1-F1
#
_cell.length_a   1.000
_cell.length_b   1.000
_cell.length_c   1.000
_cell.angle_alpha   90.00
_cell.angle_beta   90.00
_cell.angle_gamma   90.00
#
_symmetry.space_group_name_H-M   'P 1'
#
loop_
_entity.id
_entity.type
_entity.pdbx_description
1 polymer ?
#
loop_
_entity_poly.entity_id
_entity_poly.type
_entity_poly.pdbx_seq_one_letter_code
_entity_poly.pdbx_strand_id
1 'polypeptide(L)'
;MMEHNFLENIDTSNKAYLLGWIAACGIIVENQIVIETSEKNLEMIKILRDIVSHDIPIKKDGNLVSVSIFSSKMADDVINHLQWPVSFPVSIEDELKWDFVRGYFDCSGFITVKHGYPSCFIGSPRLSMLEDIHDFCGGKAQICDDVCEWRGANAIEFLSRMYNNAEMFLREKRDTFISLANQQTSSLNRLPVFKWARTIANAPKPSKNRFSDSGYDLHLIKKIKVQAGVHYFDTGIQVQPENGYYFDLVGRSSISKTGWMVANNIGIIDASYTGTIIVALVKIDPDALELELPCKLVQLIPRQLILMEPIEVDSLDDTERGAKGFGSSGK
;
A
#
# COMPACT_ATOMS: atom_id res chain seq x y z
N MET A 1 -11.62 -33.02 -12.13
CA MET A 1 -11.15 -33.19 -13.53
C MET A 1 -10.60 -31.86 -13.99
N MET A 2 -9.41 -31.88 -14.61
CA MET A 2 -8.70 -30.69 -15.09
C MET A 2 -9.38 -30.11 -16.32
N GLU A 3 -9.69 -28.80 -16.32
CA GLU A 3 -10.24 -28.11 -17.48
C GLU A 3 -9.10 -27.74 -18.45
N HIS A 4 -9.08 -28.34 -19.63
CA HIS A 4 -7.99 -28.13 -20.59
C HIS A 4 -7.96 -26.72 -21.21
N ASN A 5 -9.08 -25.97 -21.16
CA ASN A 5 -9.19 -24.59 -21.64
C ASN A 5 -9.00 -23.55 -20.53
N PHE A 6 -8.52 -23.95 -19.35
CA PHE A 6 -8.43 -23.08 -18.18
C PHE A 6 -7.65 -21.78 -18.43
N LEU A 7 -6.56 -21.85 -19.20
CA LEU A 7 -5.70 -20.70 -19.54
C LEU A 7 -6.03 -20.03 -20.88
N GLU A 8 -7.11 -20.43 -21.55
CA GLU A 8 -7.51 -19.85 -22.84
C GLU A 8 -7.69 -18.32 -22.72
N ASN A 9 -8.37 -17.89 -21.65
CA ASN A 9 -8.50 -16.48 -21.27
C ASN A 9 -7.95 -16.27 -19.86
N ILE A 10 -7.18 -15.18 -19.68
CA ILE A 10 -6.73 -14.68 -18.37
C ILE A 10 -7.73 -13.64 -17.91
N ASP A 11 -8.81 -14.11 -17.29
CA ASP A 11 -10.01 -13.36 -16.90
C ASP A 11 -10.24 -13.34 -15.38
N THR A 12 -9.32 -13.91 -14.60
CA THR A 12 -9.39 -13.95 -13.14
C THR A 12 -8.02 -13.67 -12.53
N SER A 13 -8.03 -13.14 -11.30
CA SER A 13 -6.82 -12.86 -10.51
C SER A 13 -5.94 -14.11 -10.35
N ASN A 14 -6.56 -15.26 -10.08
CA ASN A 14 -5.87 -16.54 -9.89
C ASN A 14 -5.11 -16.98 -11.15
N LYS A 15 -5.73 -16.84 -12.33
CA LYS A 15 -5.09 -17.17 -13.62
C LYS A 15 -3.92 -16.23 -13.92
N ALA A 16 -4.11 -14.93 -13.70
CA ALA A 16 -3.05 -13.95 -13.94
C ALA A 16 -1.86 -14.15 -12.98
N TYR A 17 -2.13 -14.40 -11.71
CA TYR A 17 -1.12 -14.74 -10.70
C TYR A 17 -0.35 -16.01 -11.06
N LEU A 18 -1.05 -17.08 -11.46
CA LEU A 18 -0.43 -18.32 -11.95
C LEU A 18 0.45 -18.07 -13.18
N LEU A 19 -0.04 -17.29 -14.15
CA LEU A 19 0.72 -16.93 -15.35
C LEU A 19 2.02 -16.19 -14.99
N GLY A 20 1.99 -15.31 -13.98
CA GLY A 20 3.19 -14.63 -13.47
C GLY A 20 4.23 -15.59 -12.91
N TRP A 21 3.81 -16.61 -12.16
CA TRP A 21 4.69 -17.68 -11.68
C TRP A 21 5.28 -18.49 -12.83
N ILE A 22 4.47 -18.86 -13.83
CA ILE A 22 4.95 -19.58 -15.02
C ILE A 22 5.95 -18.73 -15.80
N ALA A 23 5.71 -17.43 -15.95
CA ALA A 23 6.63 -16.52 -16.63
C ALA A 23 7.97 -16.36 -15.90
N ALA A 24 7.98 -16.40 -14.57
CA ALA A 24 9.19 -16.20 -13.77
C ALA A 24 10.06 -17.45 -13.63
N CYS A 25 9.44 -18.63 -13.46
CA CYS A 25 10.14 -19.86 -13.11
C CYS A 25 9.53 -21.12 -13.73
N GLY A 26 8.59 -20.95 -14.67
CA GLY A 26 8.00 -22.06 -15.40
C GLY A 26 8.93 -22.60 -16.48
N ILE A 27 8.81 -23.90 -16.73
CA ILE A 27 9.45 -24.59 -17.84
C ILE A 27 8.33 -25.21 -18.69
N ILE A 28 8.34 -24.93 -19.99
CA ILE A 28 7.41 -25.54 -20.96
C ILE A 28 8.19 -26.57 -21.77
N VAL A 29 7.79 -27.84 -21.67
CA VAL A 29 8.38 -28.95 -22.43
C VAL A 29 7.23 -29.74 -23.06
N GLU A 30 7.20 -29.78 -24.39
CA GLU A 30 6.16 -30.45 -25.18
C GLU A 30 4.74 -30.05 -24.72
N ASN A 31 4.03 -30.95 -24.04
CA ASN A 31 2.65 -30.78 -23.59
C ASN A 31 2.52 -30.50 -22.09
N GLN A 32 3.61 -30.05 -21.46
CA GLN A 32 3.71 -29.92 -20.01
C GLN A 32 4.22 -28.54 -19.60
N ILE A 33 3.55 -27.97 -18.59
CA ILE A 33 4.02 -26.81 -17.84
C ILE A 33 4.54 -27.31 -16.49
N VAL A 34 5.80 -27.05 -16.19
CA VAL A 34 6.43 -27.36 -14.91
C VAL A 34 6.68 -26.06 -14.17
N ILE A 35 6.22 -25.97 -12.92
CA ILE A 35 6.58 -24.89 -12.00
C ILE A 35 7.41 -25.53 -10.90
N GLU A 36 8.65 -25.05 -10.72
CA GLU A 36 9.59 -25.57 -9.74
C GLU A 36 10.18 -24.43 -8.90
N THR A 37 10.32 -24.64 -7.60
CA THR A 37 10.88 -23.66 -6.65
C THR A 37 11.49 -24.39 -5.44
N SER A 38 12.15 -23.64 -4.55
CA SER A 38 12.61 -24.15 -3.26
C SER A 38 11.46 -24.71 -2.40
N GLU A 39 11.74 -25.77 -1.64
CA GLU A 39 10.80 -26.40 -0.68
C GLU A 39 10.22 -25.41 0.34
N LYS A 40 10.92 -24.32 0.64
CA LYS A 40 10.40 -23.23 1.49
C LYS A 40 9.08 -22.65 0.97
N ASN A 41 8.83 -22.75 -0.33
CA ASN A 41 7.62 -22.28 -1.00
C ASN A 41 6.58 -23.40 -1.25
N LEU A 42 6.66 -24.55 -0.53
CA LEU A 42 5.75 -25.68 -0.72
C LEU A 42 4.26 -25.29 -0.60
N GLU A 43 3.89 -24.45 0.37
CA GLU A 43 2.51 -23.99 0.51
C GLU A 43 2.06 -23.18 -0.71
N MET A 44 2.95 -22.40 -1.31
CA MET A 44 2.63 -21.68 -2.54
C MET A 44 2.45 -22.63 -3.73
N ILE A 45 3.30 -23.65 -3.87
CA ILE A 45 3.10 -24.68 -4.91
C ILE A 45 1.76 -25.40 -4.75
N LYS A 46 1.31 -25.69 -3.52
CA LYS A 46 -0.03 -26.25 -3.27
C LYS A 46 -1.13 -25.33 -3.75
N ILE A 47 -1.03 -24.03 -3.44
CA ILE A 47 -1.98 -23.01 -3.89
C ILE A 47 -2.02 -22.95 -5.42
N LEU A 48 -0.87 -22.82 -6.08
CA LEU A 48 -0.78 -22.76 -7.55
C LEU A 48 -1.34 -24.02 -8.22
N ARG A 49 -1.06 -25.19 -7.65
CA ARG A 49 -1.65 -26.46 -8.08
C ARG A 49 -3.18 -26.42 -7.98
N ASP A 50 -3.71 -25.98 -6.85
CA ASP A 50 -5.16 -25.97 -6.56
C ASP A 50 -5.93 -24.96 -7.42
N ILE A 51 -5.27 -23.94 -7.98
CA ILE A 51 -5.84 -23.06 -9.03
C ILE A 51 -6.26 -23.89 -10.26
N VAL A 52 -5.48 -24.90 -10.62
CA VAL A 52 -5.70 -25.74 -11.82
C VAL A 52 -6.49 -26.99 -11.48
N SER A 53 -5.98 -27.79 -10.54
CA SER A 53 -6.66 -28.99 -10.02
C SER A 53 -5.91 -29.56 -8.80
N HIS A 54 -6.65 -29.84 -7.73
CA HIS A 54 -6.14 -30.48 -6.51
C HIS A 54 -5.56 -31.90 -6.72
N ASP A 55 -5.94 -32.56 -7.82
CA ASP A 55 -5.50 -33.92 -8.16
C ASP A 55 -4.06 -34.00 -8.68
N ILE A 56 -3.44 -32.87 -9.04
CA ILE A 56 -2.09 -32.87 -9.63
C ILE A 56 -1.05 -33.21 -8.54
N PRO A 57 -0.20 -34.22 -8.72
CA PRO A 57 0.79 -34.57 -7.72
C PRO A 57 1.87 -33.48 -7.62
N ILE A 58 2.29 -33.20 -6.39
CA ILE A 58 3.47 -32.37 -6.10
C ILE A 58 4.67 -33.31 -5.92
N LYS A 59 5.73 -33.06 -6.68
CA LYS A 59 7.00 -33.78 -6.55
C LYS A 59 7.94 -33.03 -5.61
N LYS A 60 8.70 -33.79 -4.84
CA LYS A 60 9.78 -33.29 -3.98
C LYS A 60 11.08 -33.96 -4.40
N ASP A 61 12.10 -33.16 -4.68
CA ASP A 61 13.45 -33.64 -4.98
C ASP A 61 14.49 -32.78 -4.25
N GLY A 62 15.08 -33.33 -3.19
CA GLY A 62 15.94 -32.58 -2.28
C GLY A 62 15.25 -31.32 -1.74
N ASN A 63 15.84 -30.15 -2.02
CA ASN A 63 15.32 -28.85 -1.60
C ASN A 63 14.37 -28.20 -2.62
N LEU A 64 13.94 -28.94 -3.66
CA LEU A 64 13.04 -28.47 -4.70
C LEU A 64 11.67 -29.13 -4.59
N VAL A 65 10.64 -28.35 -4.89
CA VAL A 65 9.25 -28.76 -5.02
C VAL A 65 8.75 -28.36 -6.39
N SER A 66 8.04 -29.26 -7.06
CA SER A 66 7.49 -28.97 -8.38
C SER A 66 6.09 -29.52 -8.59
N VAL A 67 5.34 -28.82 -9.43
CA VAL A 67 4.04 -29.26 -9.96
C VAL A 67 4.13 -29.33 -11.48
N SER A 68 3.50 -30.35 -12.06
CA SER A 68 3.54 -30.63 -13.48
C SER A 68 2.12 -30.70 -14.04
N ILE A 69 1.76 -29.72 -14.86
CA ILE A 69 0.46 -29.63 -15.52
C ILE A 69 0.59 -30.25 -16.91
N PHE A 70 -0.07 -31.38 -17.14
CA PHE A 70 -0.04 -32.10 -18.41
C PHE A 70 -1.25 -31.72 -19.27
N SER A 71 -1.07 -30.74 -20.16
CA SER A 71 -2.10 -30.29 -21.09
C SER A 71 -1.46 -29.49 -22.23
N SER A 72 -1.48 -30.05 -23.45
CA SER A 72 -0.99 -29.36 -24.66
C SER A 72 -1.69 -28.03 -24.87
N LYS A 73 -3.02 -27.98 -24.74
CA LYS A 73 -3.81 -26.75 -24.88
C LYS A 73 -3.37 -25.66 -23.90
N MET A 74 -3.11 -26.00 -22.64
CA MET A 74 -2.67 -24.99 -21.66
C MET A 74 -1.24 -24.53 -21.91
N ALA A 75 -0.36 -25.44 -22.33
CA ALA A 75 0.99 -25.09 -22.77
C ALA A 75 0.96 -24.11 -23.96
N ASP A 76 0.12 -24.38 -24.97
CA ASP A 76 -0.08 -23.49 -26.12
C ASP A 76 -0.64 -22.13 -25.70
N ASP A 77 -1.60 -22.11 -24.78
CA ASP A 77 -2.20 -20.87 -24.26
C ASP A 77 -1.15 -20.00 -23.54
N VAL A 78 -0.31 -20.60 -22.68
CA VAL A 78 0.80 -19.88 -22.04
C VAL A 78 1.77 -19.33 -23.10
N ILE A 79 2.11 -20.14 -24.11
CA ILE A 79 3.00 -19.71 -25.20
C ILE A 79 2.43 -18.49 -25.92
N ASN A 80 1.13 -18.49 -26.19
CA ASN A 80 0.44 -17.39 -26.86
C ASN A 80 0.36 -16.13 -25.98
N HIS A 81 -0.04 -16.25 -24.71
CA HIS A 81 -0.16 -15.11 -23.80
C HIS A 81 1.19 -14.46 -23.50
N LEU A 82 2.24 -15.26 -23.35
CA LEU A 82 3.58 -14.78 -23.00
C LEU A 82 4.49 -14.59 -24.21
N GLN A 83 4.05 -14.85 -25.43
CA GLN A 83 4.92 -14.88 -26.62
C GLN A 83 6.25 -15.58 -26.32
N TRP A 84 6.15 -16.83 -25.82
CA TRP A 84 7.27 -17.59 -25.23
C TRP A 84 8.54 -17.54 -26.09
N PRO A 85 9.77 -17.39 -25.55
CA PRO A 85 10.20 -17.59 -24.14
C PRO A 85 9.98 -16.51 -23.05
N VAL A 86 8.95 -15.65 -23.11
CA VAL A 86 8.45 -14.73 -22.05
C VAL A 86 8.52 -13.26 -22.49
N SER A 87 7.34 -12.65 -22.61
CA SER A 87 7.05 -11.24 -22.79
C SER A 87 5.93 -10.87 -21.82
N PHE A 88 5.81 -9.59 -21.49
CA PHE A 88 4.75 -9.11 -20.63
C PHE A 88 3.38 -9.28 -21.33
N PRO A 89 2.35 -9.82 -20.66
CA PRO A 89 1.04 -10.07 -21.27
C PRO A 89 0.26 -8.76 -21.45
N VAL A 90 0.59 -7.99 -22.49
CA VAL A 90 0.00 -6.67 -22.75
C VAL A 90 -1.51 -6.71 -23.02
N SER A 91 -2.04 -7.86 -23.45
CA SER A 91 -3.43 -8.07 -23.86
C SER A 91 -4.42 -8.25 -22.70
N ILE A 92 -3.95 -8.47 -21.46
CA ILE A 92 -4.83 -8.66 -20.30
C ILE A 92 -5.21 -7.31 -19.66
N GLU A 93 -6.31 -7.27 -18.93
CA GLU A 93 -6.76 -6.05 -18.24
C GLU A 93 -5.74 -5.56 -17.21
N ASP A 94 -5.66 -4.24 -16.99
CA ASP A 94 -4.65 -3.63 -16.12
C ASP A 94 -4.71 -4.11 -14.66
N GLU A 95 -5.90 -4.45 -14.14
CA GLU A 95 -6.04 -5.05 -12.81
C GLU A 95 -5.36 -6.43 -12.76
N LEU A 96 -5.55 -7.25 -13.81
CA LEU A 96 -4.93 -8.57 -13.93
C LEU A 96 -3.43 -8.50 -14.22
N LYS A 97 -2.95 -7.45 -14.89
CA LYS A 97 -1.51 -7.19 -15.04
C LYS A 97 -0.81 -7.01 -13.69
N TRP A 98 -1.45 -6.36 -12.71
CA TRP A 98 -0.88 -6.27 -11.36
C TRP A 98 -0.80 -7.64 -10.67
N ASP A 99 -1.79 -8.51 -10.88
CA ASP A 99 -1.78 -9.88 -10.36
C ASP A 99 -0.68 -10.73 -11.02
N PHE A 100 -0.48 -10.56 -12.33
CA PHE A 100 0.64 -11.15 -13.07
C PHE A 100 1.99 -10.67 -12.53
N VAL A 101 2.19 -9.34 -12.37
CA VAL A 101 3.41 -8.77 -11.80
C VAL A 101 3.64 -9.29 -10.38
N ARG A 102 2.58 -9.45 -9.58
CA ARG A 102 2.68 -10.03 -8.24
C ARG A 102 3.12 -11.49 -8.27
N GLY A 103 2.55 -12.31 -9.16
CA GLY A 103 2.98 -13.71 -9.33
C GLY A 103 4.45 -13.81 -9.76
N TYR A 104 4.85 -12.98 -10.73
CA TYR A 104 6.24 -12.89 -11.19
C TYR A 104 7.17 -12.46 -10.06
N PHE A 105 6.82 -11.36 -9.37
CA PHE A 105 7.58 -10.84 -8.23
C PHE A 105 7.66 -11.86 -7.11
N ASP A 106 6.59 -12.60 -6.80
CA ASP A 106 6.56 -13.62 -5.75
C ASP A 106 7.50 -14.80 -6.05
N CYS A 107 7.68 -15.18 -7.33
CA CYS A 107 8.66 -16.21 -7.67
C CYS A 107 10.10 -15.68 -7.69
N SER A 108 10.38 -14.59 -8.42
CA SER A 108 11.76 -14.18 -8.76
C SER A 108 12.24 -12.88 -8.08
N GLY A 109 11.31 -12.05 -7.61
CA GLY A 109 11.63 -10.77 -6.98
C GLY A 109 12.14 -10.91 -5.55
N PHE A 110 12.76 -9.86 -5.03
CA PHE A 110 13.18 -9.83 -3.62
C PHE A 110 13.09 -8.41 -3.03
N ILE A 111 13.02 -8.36 -1.70
CA ILE A 111 12.95 -7.13 -0.91
C ILE A 111 14.20 -7.07 -0.03
N THR A 112 14.85 -5.92 0.04
CA THR A 112 15.96 -5.68 0.97
C THR A 112 15.81 -4.34 1.67
N VAL A 113 16.49 -4.17 2.80
CA VAL A 113 16.54 -2.92 3.54
C VAL A 113 18.00 -2.58 3.79
N LYS A 114 18.45 -1.46 3.23
CA LYS A 114 19.82 -0.97 3.42
C LYS A 114 19.79 0.37 4.14
N HIS A 115 20.38 0.43 5.34
CA HIS A 115 20.39 1.63 6.20
C HIS A 115 18.98 2.19 6.47
N GLY A 116 17.96 1.33 6.61
CA GLY A 116 16.58 1.74 6.84
C GLY A 116 15.79 2.10 5.57
N TYR A 117 16.41 2.07 4.39
CA TYR A 117 15.75 2.34 3.11
C TYR A 117 15.37 1.02 2.42
N PRO A 118 14.08 0.78 2.14
CA PRO A 118 13.65 -0.41 1.41
C PRO A 118 14.01 -0.31 -0.07
N SER A 119 14.42 -1.43 -0.65
CA SER A 119 14.48 -1.63 -2.11
C SER A 119 13.76 -2.91 -2.51
N CYS A 120 13.14 -2.91 -3.68
CA CYS A 120 12.48 -4.06 -4.30
C CYS A 120 13.08 -4.31 -5.67
N PHE A 121 13.28 -5.58 -6.02
CA PHE A 121 13.95 -5.98 -7.24
C PHE A 121 13.11 -6.98 -8.01
N ILE A 122 13.07 -6.83 -9.33
CA ILE A 122 12.60 -7.84 -10.28
C ILE A 122 13.74 -8.12 -11.25
N GLY A 123 14.13 -9.39 -11.38
CA GLY A 123 15.09 -9.84 -12.37
C GLY A 123 14.41 -10.48 -13.57
N SER A 124 14.99 -10.33 -14.76
CA SER A 124 14.61 -11.12 -15.94
C SER A 124 15.80 -11.27 -16.88
N PRO A 125 16.02 -12.46 -17.47
CA PRO A 125 17.02 -12.61 -18.54
C PRO A 125 16.62 -11.89 -19.84
N ARG A 126 15.41 -11.31 -19.89
CA ARG A 126 14.90 -10.55 -21.04
C ARG A 126 14.67 -9.10 -20.66
N LEU A 127 15.47 -8.21 -21.23
CA LEU A 127 15.34 -6.77 -20.99
C LEU A 127 13.94 -6.24 -21.35
N SER A 128 13.34 -6.71 -22.45
CA SER A 128 11.99 -6.28 -22.86
C SER A 128 10.93 -6.55 -21.80
N MET A 129 11.01 -7.68 -21.09
CA MET A 129 10.11 -8.00 -19.97
C MET A 129 10.24 -6.97 -18.84
N LEU A 130 11.47 -6.54 -18.54
CA LEU A 130 11.74 -5.53 -17.51
C LEU A 130 11.26 -4.16 -17.92
N GLU A 131 11.48 -3.78 -19.19
CA GLU A 131 10.99 -2.52 -19.78
C GLU A 131 9.46 -2.46 -19.73
N ASP A 132 8.78 -3.53 -20.13
CA ASP A 132 7.32 -3.59 -20.09
C ASP A 132 6.77 -3.50 -18.65
N ILE A 133 7.37 -4.22 -17.70
CA ILE A 133 7.01 -4.10 -16.27
C ILE A 133 7.28 -2.69 -15.76
N HIS A 134 8.45 -2.12 -16.10
CA HIS A 134 8.83 -0.77 -15.71
C HIS A 134 7.81 0.27 -16.18
N ASP A 135 7.44 0.21 -17.45
CA ASP A 135 6.51 1.14 -18.08
C ASP A 135 5.10 0.98 -17.51
N PHE A 136 4.63 -0.26 -17.38
CA PHE A 136 3.35 -0.57 -16.73
C PHE A 136 3.30 -0.05 -15.29
N CYS A 137 4.39 -0.19 -14.53
CA CYS A 137 4.50 0.29 -13.15
C CYS A 137 4.76 1.82 -13.05
N GLY A 138 4.70 2.56 -14.15
CA GLY A 138 4.78 4.03 -14.18
C GLY A 138 6.19 4.61 -14.21
N GLY A 139 7.18 3.79 -14.57
CA GLY A 139 8.54 4.22 -14.90
C GLY A 139 9.33 4.82 -13.73
N LYS A 140 9.15 4.29 -12.53
CA LYS A 140 9.82 4.74 -11.30
C LYS A 140 10.94 3.84 -10.82
N ALA A 141 11.12 2.69 -11.46
CA ALA A 141 12.23 1.79 -11.20
C ALA A 141 13.48 2.31 -11.91
N GLN A 142 14.65 2.00 -11.38
CA GLN A 142 15.89 2.07 -12.12
C GLN A 142 16.11 0.71 -12.79
N ILE A 143 16.34 0.68 -14.10
CA ILE A 143 16.77 -0.53 -14.81
C ILE A 143 18.30 -0.53 -14.86
N CYS A 144 18.92 -1.63 -14.45
CA CYS A 144 20.35 -1.89 -14.61
C CYS A 144 20.53 -3.34 -15.04
N ASP A 145 21.10 -3.56 -16.22
CA ASP A 145 21.31 -4.87 -16.83
C ASP A 145 20.02 -5.72 -16.86
N ASP A 146 19.95 -6.76 -16.05
CA ASP A 146 18.88 -7.74 -15.96
C ASP A 146 17.97 -7.52 -14.74
N VAL A 147 17.98 -6.33 -14.14
CA VAL A 147 17.22 -6.01 -12.92
C VAL A 147 16.52 -4.64 -12.97
N CYS A 148 15.25 -4.61 -12.54
CA CYS A 148 14.50 -3.41 -12.17
C CYS A 148 14.53 -3.21 -10.64
N GLU A 149 14.94 -2.02 -10.18
CA GLU A 149 14.97 -1.66 -8.75
C GLU A 149 14.07 -0.47 -8.42
N TRP A 150 13.17 -0.64 -7.45
CA TRP A 150 12.46 0.46 -6.79
C TRP A 150 13.09 0.75 -5.43
N ARG A 151 13.26 2.03 -5.09
CA ARG A 151 13.91 2.47 -3.84
C ARG A 151 12.99 3.36 -2.98
N GLY A 152 13.13 3.26 -1.66
CA GLY A 152 12.48 4.15 -0.69
C GLY A 152 10.96 4.16 -0.83
N ALA A 153 10.35 5.36 -0.92
CA ALA A 153 8.90 5.49 -1.08
C ALA A 153 8.35 4.81 -2.34
N ASN A 154 9.14 4.74 -3.42
CA ASN A 154 8.72 4.03 -4.64
C ASN A 154 8.66 2.51 -4.43
N ALA A 155 9.54 1.96 -3.60
CA ALA A 155 9.49 0.54 -3.22
C ALA A 155 8.21 0.24 -2.43
N ILE A 156 7.87 1.09 -1.46
CA ILE A 156 6.63 0.97 -0.67
C ILE A 156 5.39 1.08 -1.56
N GLU A 157 5.36 2.06 -2.47
CA GLU A 157 4.25 2.23 -3.42
C GLU A 157 4.10 1.00 -4.32
N PHE A 158 5.20 0.50 -4.89
CA PHE A 158 5.21 -0.71 -5.72
C PHE A 158 4.67 -1.94 -4.97
N LEU A 159 5.17 -2.20 -3.75
CA LEU A 159 4.67 -3.28 -2.90
C LEU A 159 3.20 -3.11 -2.52
N SER A 160 2.77 -1.88 -2.23
CA SER A 160 1.38 -1.61 -1.83
C SER A 160 0.38 -1.96 -2.93
N ARG A 161 0.72 -1.69 -4.19
CA ARG A 161 -0.12 -2.04 -5.35
C ARG A 161 -0.24 -3.54 -5.52
N MET A 162 0.82 -4.28 -5.22
CA MET A 162 0.79 -5.74 -5.26
C MET A 162 -0.02 -6.32 -4.10
N TYR A 163 0.19 -5.88 -2.85
CA TYR A 163 -0.25 -6.64 -1.67
C TYR A 163 -1.44 -6.09 -0.89
N ASN A 164 -1.81 -4.80 -1.04
CA ASN A 164 -2.75 -4.18 -0.10
C ASN A 164 -4.14 -4.84 -0.09
N ASN A 165 -4.62 -5.29 -1.25
CA ASN A 165 -5.92 -5.97 -1.41
C ASN A 165 -5.77 -7.36 -2.05
N ALA A 166 -4.57 -7.93 -2.06
CA ALA A 166 -4.34 -9.22 -2.68
C ALA A 166 -4.94 -10.34 -1.83
N GLU A 167 -5.64 -11.27 -2.49
CA GLU A 167 -6.09 -12.52 -1.87
C GLU A 167 -5.00 -13.60 -1.96
N MET A 168 -4.17 -13.55 -3.01
CA MET A 168 -3.10 -14.52 -3.27
C MET A 168 -1.73 -13.83 -3.30
N PHE A 169 -0.80 -14.30 -2.46
CA PHE A 169 0.53 -13.71 -2.32
C PHE A 169 1.49 -14.65 -1.58
N LEU A 170 2.80 -14.49 -1.79
CA LEU A 170 3.80 -15.13 -0.95
C LEU A 170 3.86 -14.44 0.41
N ARG A 171 3.50 -15.17 1.47
CA ARG A 171 3.35 -14.63 2.83
C ARG A 171 4.56 -13.87 3.33
N GLU A 172 5.77 -14.41 3.12
CA GLU A 172 7.03 -13.77 3.53
C GLU A 172 7.19 -12.36 2.95
N LYS A 173 6.87 -12.18 1.66
CA LYS A 173 6.99 -10.89 0.97
C LYS A 173 5.94 -9.89 1.43
N ARG A 174 4.70 -10.36 1.64
CA ARG A 174 3.64 -9.51 2.20
C ARG A 174 3.93 -9.09 3.64
N ASP A 175 4.40 -10.00 4.48
CA ASP A 175 4.74 -9.71 5.88
C ASP A 175 5.92 -8.72 5.95
N THR A 176 6.91 -8.88 5.05
CA THR A 176 7.99 -7.91 4.87
C THR A 176 7.46 -6.54 4.47
N PHE A 177 6.59 -6.45 3.46
CA PHE A 177 5.95 -5.20 3.06
C PHE A 177 5.25 -4.50 4.24
N ILE A 178 4.48 -5.23 5.04
CA ILE A 178 3.76 -4.67 6.19
C ILE A 178 4.73 -4.15 7.26
N SER A 179 5.80 -4.89 7.53
CA SER A 179 6.85 -4.46 8.46
C SER A 179 7.52 -3.16 7.99
N LEU A 180 7.79 -3.04 6.69
CA LEU A 180 8.38 -1.83 6.11
C LEU A 180 7.43 -0.64 6.14
N ALA A 181 6.14 -0.88 5.89
CA ALA A 181 5.12 0.17 5.91
C ALA A 181 4.89 0.72 7.34
N ASN A 182 5.13 -0.07 8.39
CA ASN A 182 4.88 0.31 9.78
C ASN A 182 6.05 -0.02 10.73
N GLN A 183 7.24 0.52 10.47
CA GLN A 183 8.45 0.23 11.26
C GLN A 183 8.31 0.48 12.78
N GLN A 184 7.31 1.24 13.23
CA GLN A 184 7.08 1.56 14.65
C GLN A 184 5.89 0.83 15.31
N THR A 185 5.17 -0.06 14.60
CA THR A 185 4.05 -0.80 15.20
C THR A 185 4.51 -2.21 15.56
N SER A 186 4.41 -2.59 16.82
CA SER A 186 4.74 -3.94 17.30
C SER A 186 3.89 -5.00 16.57
N SER A 187 4.56 -5.87 15.82
CA SER A 187 4.10 -7.20 15.37
C SER A 187 2.65 -7.30 14.84
N LEU A 188 2.25 -6.42 13.93
CA LEU A 188 0.98 -6.60 13.21
C LEU A 188 1.25 -7.30 11.86
N ASN A 189 0.62 -8.46 11.64
CA ASN A 189 0.59 -9.16 10.33
C ASN A 189 -0.36 -8.46 9.32
N ARG A 190 -0.81 -7.24 9.63
CA ARG A 190 -1.68 -6.39 8.80
C ARG A 190 -1.40 -4.92 9.09
N LEU A 191 -1.80 -4.06 8.17
CA LEU A 191 -1.82 -2.61 8.43
C LEU A 191 -2.86 -2.27 9.52
N PRO A 192 -2.59 -1.28 10.39
CA PRO A 192 -3.61 -0.70 11.25
C PRO A 192 -4.78 -0.17 10.42
N VAL A 193 -6.00 -0.31 10.95
CA VAL A 193 -7.22 0.14 10.25
C VAL A 193 -7.90 1.27 11.00
N PHE A 194 -8.70 2.07 10.29
CA PHE A 194 -9.67 2.96 10.92
C PHE A 194 -11.00 2.86 10.17
N LYS A 195 -12.09 2.90 10.92
CA LYS A 195 -13.44 2.94 10.36
C LYS A 195 -13.77 4.39 9.99
N TRP A 196 -14.63 4.57 9.01
CA TRP A 196 -15.16 5.88 8.66
C TRP A 196 -16.62 5.75 8.21
N ALA A 197 -17.40 6.82 8.38
CA ALA A 197 -18.79 6.89 7.96
C ALA A 197 -19.12 8.28 7.42
N ARG A 198 -20.21 8.37 6.64
CA ARG A 198 -20.71 9.64 6.11
C ARG A 198 -21.89 10.13 6.94
N THR A 199 -21.89 11.41 7.24
CA THR A 199 -23.02 12.13 7.82
C THR A 199 -23.67 13.10 6.83
N ILE A 200 -22.98 13.42 5.73
CA ILE A 200 -23.53 14.15 4.58
C ILE A 200 -23.47 13.23 3.34
N ALA A 201 -24.59 13.16 2.60
CA ALA A 201 -24.66 12.41 1.35
C ALA A 201 -23.58 12.88 0.37
N ASN A 202 -22.91 11.93 -0.30
CA ASN A 202 -21.85 12.20 -1.29
C ASN A 202 -20.63 12.99 -0.79
N ALA A 203 -20.43 13.18 0.53
CA ALA A 203 -19.13 13.62 1.05
C ALA A 203 -18.03 12.69 0.47
N PRO A 204 -16.81 13.15 0.14
CA PRO A 204 -15.75 12.25 -0.32
C PRO A 204 -15.18 11.40 0.82
N LYS A 205 -14.68 10.19 0.54
CA LYS A 205 -14.07 9.35 1.61
C LYS A 205 -12.71 9.93 2.01
N PRO A 206 -12.23 9.75 3.25
CA PRO A 206 -10.82 10.00 3.57
C PRO A 206 -9.92 9.21 2.62
N SER A 207 -8.93 9.87 2.03
CA SER A 207 -8.10 9.25 0.99
C SER A 207 -6.70 9.84 0.95
N LYS A 208 -5.74 9.03 0.49
CA LYS A 208 -4.38 9.46 0.15
C LYS A 208 -4.20 9.43 -1.37
N ASN A 209 -3.30 10.23 -1.90
CA ASN A 209 -2.99 10.19 -3.33
C ASN A 209 -1.98 9.09 -3.64
N ARG A 210 -0.99 8.91 -2.75
CA ARG A 210 -0.01 7.81 -2.78
C ARG A 210 -0.10 7.03 -1.49
N PHE A 211 0.23 5.74 -1.53
CA PHE A 211 0.24 4.92 -0.30
C PHE A 211 1.21 5.48 0.74
N SER A 212 2.36 6.00 0.28
CA SER A 212 3.40 6.59 1.13
C SER A 212 3.06 7.97 1.71
N ASP A 213 1.95 8.61 1.31
CA ASP A 213 1.56 9.90 1.87
C ASP A 213 1.23 9.74 3.37
N SER A 214 1.59 10.74 4.20
CA SER A 214 1.41 10.62 5.64
C SER A 214 -0.06 10.71 6.07
N GLY A 215 -0.84 11.59 5.45
CA GLY A 215 -2.19 11.96 5.92
C GLY A 215 -3.32 11.69 4.93
N TYR A 216 -4.50 11.39 5.45
CA TYR A 216 -5.73 11.20 4.68
C TYR A 216 -6.43 12.53 4.46
N ASP A 217 -6.52 12.97 3.20
CA ASP A 217 -7.18 14.22 2.84
C ASP A 217 -8.67 14.19 3.23
N LEU A 218 -9.16 15.30 3.77
CA LEU A 218 -10.59 15.56 3.98
C LEU A 218 -11.05 16.77 3.17
N HIS A 219 -12.34 16.77 2.85
CA HIS A 219 -12.99 17.88 2.15
C HIS A 219 -13.82 18.68 3.14
N LEU A 220 -13.75 20.01 3.05
CA LEU A 220 -14.70 20.90 3.67
C LEU A 220 -15.93 20.91 2.77
N ILE A 221 -17.10 20.56 3.30
CA ILE A 221 -18.33 20.40 2.51
C ILE A 221 -19.26 21.60 2.72
N LYS A 222 -19.38 22.05 3.96
CA LYS A 222 -20.35 23.09 4.32
C LYS A 222 -19.84 23.95 5.45
N LYS A 223 -19.92 25.28 5.31
CA LYS A 223 -19.75 26.22 6.42
C LYS A 223 -20.97 26.14 7.34
N ILE A 224 -20.77 25.87 8.63
CA ILE A 224 -21.86 25.65 9.59
C ILE A 224 -22.08 26.81 10.56
N LYS A 225 -21.02 27.54 10.93
CA LYS A 225 -21.13 28.74 11.77
C LYS A 225 -19.87 29.60 11.72
N VAL A 226 -19.99 30.83 12.19
CA VAL A 226 -18.87 31.73 12.49
C VAL A 226 -19.00 32.20 13.94
N GLN A 227 -17.92 32.13 14.71
CA GLN A 227 -17.91 32.53 16.12
C GLN A 227 -16.53 33.10 16.48
N ALA A 228 -16.49 34.31 17.03
CA ALA A 228 -15.25 35.00 17.42
C ALA A 228 -14.18 35.03 16.31
N GLY A 229 -14.59 35.29 15.06
CA GLY A 229 -13.68 35.32 13.90
C GLY A 229 -13.24 33.94 13.39
N VAL A 230 -13.73 32.84 13.99
CA VAL A 230 -13.45 31.46 13.57
C VAL A 230 -14.62 30.91 12.77
N HIS A 231 -14.32 30.32 11.62
CA HIS A 231 -15.26 29.76 10.67
C HIS A 231 -15.23 28.23 10.79
N TYR A 232 -16.37 27.62 11.07
CA TYR A 232 -16.47 26.18 11.28
C TYR A 232 -17.05 25.53 10.03
N PHE A 233 -16.37 24.50 9.54
CA PHE A 233 -16.73 23.76 8.34
C PHE A 233 -16.94 22.29 8.68
N ASP A 234 -18.06 21.76 8.21
CA ASP A 234 -18.40 20.35 8.32
C ASP A 234 -17.77 19.57 7.15
N THR A 235 -17.11 18.46 7.46
CA THR A 235 -16.53 17.55 6.47
C THR A 235 -17.51 16.49 5.98
N GLY A 236 -18.60 16.26 6.72
CA GLY A 236 -19.53 15.17 6.48
C GLY A 236 -18.96 13.78 6.78
N ILE A 237 -17.83 13.70 7.50
CA ILE A 237 -17.10 12.46 7.78
C ILE A 237 -16.96 12.23 9.28
N GLN A 238 -17.25 11.00 9.70
CA GLN A 238 -16.86 10.44 11.00
C GLN A 238 -15.71 9.46 10.81
N VAL A 239 -14.82 9.35 11.79
CA VAL A 239 -13.75 8.34 11.80
C VAL A 239 -13.66 7.68 13.17
N GLN A 240 -13.13 6.46 13.19
CA GLN A 240 -12.78 5.76 14.42
C GLN A 240 -11.49 4.96 14.16
N PRO A 241 -10.32 5.44 14.64
CA PRO A 241 -9.08 4.68 14.56
C PRO A 241 -9.15 3.39 15.39
N GLU A 242 -8.33 2.41 15.03
CA GLU A 242 -8.06 1.25 15.86
C GLU A 242 -7.47 1.66 17.23
N ASN A 243 -7.70 0.85 18.26
CA ASN A 243 -7.19 1.12 19.61
C ASN A 243 -5.67 1.32 19.59
N GLY A 244 -5.19 2.29 20.37
CA GLY A 244 -3.78 2.70 20.40
C GLY A 244 -3.43 3.80 19.40
N TYR A 245 -4.39 4.34 18.66
CA TYR A 245 -4.18 5.44 17.72
C TYR A 245 -5.19 6.58 17.92
N TYR A 246 -4.79 7.78 17.50
CA TYR A 246 -5.64 8.95 17.30
C TYR A 246 -5.25 9.66 15.99
N PHE A 247 -5.92 10.74 15.62
CA PHE A 247 -5.51 11.56 14.48
C PHE A 247 -5.20 13.00 14.86
N ASP A 248 -4.12 13.53 14.30
CA ASP A 248 -3.92 14.96 14.14
C ASP A 248 -4.66 15.42 12.88
N LEU A 249 -5.61 16.35 13.01
CA LEU A 249 -6.21 17.11 11.92
C LEU A 249 -5.35 18.35 11.67
N VAL A 250 -4.68 18.39 10.52
CA VAL A 250 -3.77 19.48 10.15
C VAL A 250 -4.11 20.07 8.79
N GLY A 251 -3.65 21.31 8.54
CA GLY A 251 -3.72 21.92 7.23
C GLY A 251 -2.89 21.16 6.19
N ARG A 252 -3.39 21.06 4.96
CA ARG A 252 -2.57 20.67 3.80
C ARG A 252 -1.68 21.86 3.42
N SER A 253 -0.51 21.60 2.83
CA SER A 253 0.41 22.67 2.41
C SER A 253 -0.26 23.71 1.51
N SER A 254 -1.24 23.30 0.69
CA SER A 254 -2.02 24.19 -0.18
C SER A 254 -2.87 25.23 0.57
N ILE A 255 -3.20 25.01 1.85
CA ILE A 255 -3.98 25.98 2.65
C ILE A 255 -3.24 27.31 2.79
N SER A 256 -1.91 27.30 2.78
CA SER A 256 -1.05 28.49 2.84
C SER A 256 -1.30 29.47 1.69
N LYS A 257 -1.86 29.00 0.56
CA LYS A 257 -2.17 29.83 -0.62
C LYS A 257 -3.52 30.53 -0.53
N THR A 258 -4.29 30.25 0.52
CA THR A 258 -5.69 30.68 0.61
C THR A 258 -5.90 31.90 1.51
N GLY A 259 -4.91 32.29 2.32
CA GLY A 259 -5.10 33.29 3.38
C GLY A 259 -5.89 32.77 4.59
N TRP A 260 -6.12 31.45 4.67
CA TRP A 260 -6.75 30.77 5.80
C TRP A 260 -5.75 29.88 6.55
N MET A 261 -6.01 29.67 7.84
CA MET A 261 -5.24 28.80 8.72
C MET A 261 -6.19 27.97 9.60
N VAL A 262 -5.76 26.76 10.00
CA VAL A 262 -6.47 25.97 11.01
C VAL A 262 -6.39 26.69 12.36
N ALA A 263 -7.53 27.09 12.91
CA ALA A 263 -7.60 28.01 14.03
C ALA A 263 -6.99 27.44 15.33
N ASN A 264 -7.07 26.12 15.51
CA ASN A 264 -6.48 25.40 16.64
C ASN A 264 -5.12 24.77 16.31
N ASN A 265 -4.50 25.12 15.17
CA ASN A 265 -3.25 24.57 14.64
C ASN A 265 -3.33 23.06 14.31
N ILE A 266 -3.41 22.23 15.34
CA ILE A 266 -3.60 20.78 15.25
C ILE A 266 -4.90 20.42 15.97
N GLY A 267 -5.85 19.85 15.25
CA GLY A 267 -7.05 19.25 15.86
C GLY A 267 -6.78 17.84 16.32
N ILE A 268 -6.98 17.55 17.61
CA ILE A 268 -6.87 16.18 18.12
C ILE A 268 -8.21 15.49 17.92
N ILE A 269 -8.21 14.41 17.15
CA ILE A 269 -9.37 13.55 16.93
C ILE A 269 -9.14 12.25 17.70
N ASP A 270 -9.70 12.19 18.91
CA ASP A 270 -9.58 11.05 19.80
C ASP A 270 -10.28 9.80 19.25
N ALA A 271 -9.79 8.62 19.65
CA ALA A 271 -10.38 7.34 19.23
C ALA A 271 -11.85 7.16 19.65
N SER A 272 -12.24 7.80 20.75
CA SER A 272 -13.60 7.77 21.28
C SER A 272 -14.53 8.80 20.62
N TYR A 273 -13.99 9.74 19.84
CA TYR A 273 -14.79 10.75 19.15
C TYR A 273 -15.49 10.14 17.94
N THR A 274 -16.81 10.01 18.03
CA THR A 274 -17.66 9.46 16.95
C THR A 274 -18.52 10.54 16.28
N GLY A 275 -18.33 11.81 16.62
CA GLY A 275 -19.00 12.94 15.97
C GLY A 275 -18.45 13.21 14.57
N THR A 276 -19.19 13.99 13.78
CA THR A 276 -18.69 14.47 12.48
C THR A 276 -17.48 15.38 12.69
N ILE A 277 -16.40 15.17 11.94
CA ILE A 277 -15.22 16.02 12.01
C ILE A 277 -15.57 17.42 11.52
N ILE A 278 -15.43 18.39 12.43
CA ILE A 278 -15.58 19.82 12.16
C ILE A 278 -14.20 20.46 12.10
N VAL A 279 -13.97 21.27 11.07
CA VAL A 279 -12.72 22.00 10.85
C VAL A 279 -12.95 23.46 11.20
N ALA A 280 -12.16 23.97 12.14
CA ALA A 280 -12.17 25.38 12.51
C ALA A 280 -11.06 26.12 11.75
N LEU A 281 -11.42 27.10 10.93
CA LEU A 281 -10.49 27.94 10.18
C LEU A 281 -10.59 29.40 10.63
N VAL A 282 -9.45 30.09 10.65
CA VAL A 282 -9.36 31.53 10.83
C VAL A 282 -8.79 32.16 9.56
N LYS A 283 -9.31 33.33 9.21
CA LYS A 283 -8.78 34.14 8.12
C LYS A 283 -7.60 34.94 8.65
N ILE A 284 -6.40 34.69 8.14
CA ILE A 284 -5.17 35.40 8.54
C ILE A 284 -4.90 36.61 7.65
N ASP A 285 -5.40 36.57 6.41
CA ASP A 285 -5.43 37.70 5.50
C ASP A 285 -6.88 38.23 5.44
N PRO A 286 -7.16 39.44 5.97
CA PRO A 286 -8.50 40.02 5.95
C PRO A 286 -9.13 40.12 4.56
N ASP A 287 -8.33 40.20 3.50
CA ASP A 287 -8.78 40.37 2.11
C ASP A 287 -8.88 39.05 1.33
N ALA A 288 -8.52 37.91 1.94
CA ALA A 288 -8.58 36.62 1.28
C ALA A 288 -9.99 36.27 0.76
N LEU A 289 -10.07 35.50 -0.33
CA LEU A 289 -11.36 35.08 -0.86
C LEU A 289 -12.04 34.06 0.07
N GLU A 290 -13.38 34.04 0.06
CA GLU A 290 -14.12 32.95 0.69
C GLU A 290 -13.78 31.62 -0.01
N LEU A 291 -13.80 30.53 0.75
CA LEU A 291 -13.48 29.21 0.22
C LEU A 291 -14.60 28.67 -0.67
N GLU A 292 -14.26 28.26 -1.88
CA GLU A 292 -15.19 27.54 -2.77
C GLU A 292 -15.35 26.09 -2.29
N LEU A 293 -16.57 25.72 -1.87
CA LEU A 293 -16.86 24.38 -1.36
C LEU A 293 -17.46 23.47 -2.45
N PRO A 294 -17.14 22.16 -2.46
CA PRO A 294 -16.24 21.49 -1.53
C PRO A 294 -14.76 21.72 -1.88
N CYS A 295 -13.92 21.93 -0.86
CA CYS A 295 -12.47 22.08 -1.05
C CYS A 295 -11.65 21.15 -0.16
N LYS A 296 -10.48 20.74 -0.65
CA LYS A 296 -9.58 19.79 0.01
C LYS A 296 -8.38 20.51 0.65
N LEU A 297 -8.53 20.97 1.89
CA LEU A 297 -7.56 21.85 2.56
C LEU A 297 -6.97 21.30 3.87
N VAL A 298 -7.49 20.20 4.40
CA VAL A 298 -7.01 19.56 5.63
C VAL A 298 -6.82 18.07 5.43
N GLN A 299 -6.07 17.44 6.33
CA GLN A 299 -5.80 16.01 6.31
C GLN A 299 -5.68 15.45 7.74
N LEU A 300 -5.97 14.16 7.89
CA LEU A 300 -5.77 13.40 9.12
C LEU A 300 -4.42 12.68 9.10
N ILE A 301 -3.54 12.97 10.05
CA ILE A 301 -2.27 12.29 10.26
C ILE A 301 -2.45 11.27 11.39
N PRO A 302 -2.30 9.96 11.14
CA PRO A 302 -2.36 8.96 12.20
C PRO A 302 -1.24 9.15 13.22
N ARG A 303 -1.56 9.00 14.51
CA ARG A 303 -0.60 9.06 15.62
C ARG A 303 -0.80 7.89 16.57
N GLN A 304 0.29 7.40 17.13
CA GLN A 304 0.25 6.44 18.23
C GLN A 304 -0.14 7.16 19.53
N LEU A 305 -1.07 6.58 20.27
CA LEU A 305 -1.46 7.05 21.59
C LEU A 305 -0.50 6.47 22.63
N ILE A 306 0.13 7.34 23.41
CA ILE A 306 0.97 6.97 24.56
C ILE A 306 0.18 7.30 25.81
N LEU A 307 -0.18 6.28 26.60
CA LEU A 307 -0.84 6.46 27.89
C LEU A 307 0.22 6.67 28.97
N MET A 308 0.11 7.77 29.70
CA MET A 308 0.97 8.09 30.85
C MET A 308 0.11 8.24 32.10
N GLU A 309 0.58 7.71 33.22
CA GLU A 309 -0.04 7.87 34.52
C GLU A 309 0.58 9.07 35.24
N PRO A 310 -0.20 10.13 35.57
CA PRO A 310 0.32 11.26 36.31
C PRO A 310 0.57 10.87 37.78
N ILE A 311 1.76 11.18 38.30
CA ILE A 311 2.14 10.98 39.71
C ILE A 311 2.47 12.33 40.33
N GLU A 312 1.81 12.67 41.42
CA GLU A 312 2.08 13.86 42.22
C GLU A 312 3.30 13.63 43.13
N VAL A 313 4.20 14.61 43.21
CA VAL A 313 5.43 14.58 44.03
C VAL A 313 5.66 15.94 44.67
N ASP A 314 6.38 15.98 45.80
CA ASP A 314 6.66 17.23 46.52
C ASP A 314 7.59 18.18 45.72
N SER A 315 8.50 17.63 44.91
CA SER A 315 9.40 18.39 44.03
C SER A 315 9.93 17.57 42.85
N LEU A 316 10.31 18.24 41.76
CA LEU A 316 10.97 17.63 40.59
C LEU A 316 12.49 17.66 40.72
N ASP A 317 13.19 16.83 39.94
CA ASP A 317 14.66 16.80 39.87
C ASP A 317 15.24 18.11 39.30
N ASP A 318 16.42 18.50 39.80
CA ASP A 318 17.19 19.62 39.24
C ASP A 318 17.76 19.25 37.86
N THR A 319 17.56 20.15 36.89
CA THR A 319 18.10 20.00 35.52
C THR A 319 18.90 21.22 35.11
N GLU A 320 19.81 21.07 34.14
CA GLU A 320 20.61 22.18 33.60
C GLU A 320 19.74 23.34 33.07
N ARG A 321 18.56 23.01 32.52
CA ARG A 321 17.58 24.00 32.07
C ARG A 321 16.82 24.64 33.23
N GLY A 322 16.41 23.84 34.23
CA GLY A 322 15.62 24.30 35.37
C GLY A 322 14.39 25.10 34.95
N ALA A 323 14.15 26.26 35.58
CA ALA A 323 13.03 27.16 35.31
C ALA A 323 13.18 28.05 34.06
N LYS A 324 14.22 27.87 33.24
CA LYS A 324 14.51 28.75 32.08
C LYS A 324 13.60 28.41 30.88
N GLY A 325 12.84 29.40 30.39
CA GLY A 325 11.93 29.29 29.22
C GLY A 325 11.82 30.58 28.39
N PHE A 326 10.95 30.61 27.38
CA PHE A 326 10.65 31.79 26.55
C PHE A 326 11.87 32.46 25.89
N GLY A 327 12.73 31.67 25.22
CA GLY A 327 13.93 32.19 24.53
C GLY A 327 15.18 32.28 25.41
N SER A 328 15.17 31.63 26.58
CA SER A 328 16.27 31.65 27.55
C SER A 328 17.60 31.02 27.09
N SER A 329 17.61 30.30 25.96
CA SER A 329 18.82 29.70 25.38
C SER A 329 19.49 30.57 24.31
N GLY A 330 18.94 31.74 23.98
CA GLY A 330 19.56 32.71 23.06
C GLY A 330 18.61 33.35 22.05
N LYS A 331 19.07 34.47 21.48
CA LYS A 331 18.64 35.00 20.18
C LYS A 331 19.11 34.09 19.05
#